data_AF-A0A6J1X007-F1
#
_entry.id   AF-A0A6J1X007-F1
#
_cell.length_a   1.000
_cell.length_b   1.000
_cell.length_c   1.000
_cell.angle_alpha   90.00
_cell.angle_beta   90.00
_cell.angle_gamma   90.00
#
_symmetry.space_group_name_H-M   'P 1'
#
loop_
_entity.id
_entity.type
_entity.pdbx_description
1 polymer ?
#
loop_
_entity_poly.entity_id
_entity_poly.type
_entity_poly.pdbx_seq_one_letter_code
_entity_poly.pdbx_strand_id
1 'polypeptide(L)'
;NLESNPLECTCHLAWLSTWLRERGLSPAATCRSPPALLNAELHQLDVAAFKCTPEDVGCLSRDYCPAACSCAGTVVRCARARLQALPPALPRHTSELYLESNEITSISSEQIRHLTQLTRLDLSNNKISVLSNNTFEGLTKLSTLIVSYNNLRCVQRDALKGLKQLRVLSLHGNNISMLADGVFRDLKSISHV
;
A
#
# COMPACT_ATOMS: atom_id res chain seq x y z
N ASN A 1 9.65 -25.35 2.60
CA ASN A 1 8.64 -26.31 2.14
C ASN A 1 7.36 -26.07 2.95
N LEU A 2 6.20 -25.95 2.33
CA LEU A 2 4.88 -25.75 3.00
C LEU A 2 3.95 -26.96 2.85
N GLU A 3 4.44 -28.03 2.23
CA GLU A 3 3.73 -29.30 2.07
C GLU A 3 3.25 -29.87 3.42
N SER A 4 2.14 -30.63 3.39
CA SER A 4 1.55 -31.30 4.56
C SER A 4 1.09 -30.36 5.69
N ASN A 5 0.82 -29.09 5.40
CA ASN A 5 0.21 -28.17 6.36
C ASN A 5 -1.31 -28.06 6.15
N PRO A 6 -2.13 -28.06 7.21
CA PRO A 6 -3.58 -27.92 7.11
C PRO A 6 -3.97 -26.45 6.89
N LEU A 7 -3.61 -25.89 5.73
CA LEU A 7 -3.78 -24.47 5.47
C LEU A 7 -5.27 -24.07 5.38
N GLU A 8 -5.66 -23.12 6.22
CA GLU A 8 -6.97 -22.48 6.15
C GLU A 8 -6.91 -21.34 5.14
N CYS A 9 -7.41 -21.57 3.94
CA CYS A 9 -7.40 -20.64 2.82
C CYS A 9 -8.54 -19.62 2.91
N THR A 10 -8.61 -18.93 4.04
CA THR A 10 -9.49 -17.78 4.27
C THR A 10 -8.84 -16.49 3.74
N CYS A 11 -9.53 -15.36 3.84
CA CYS A 11 -8.99 -14.06 3.42
C CYS A 11 -7.64 -13.71 4.05
N HIS A 12 -7.32 -14.27 5.23
CA HIS A 12 -6.04 -14.05 5.93
C HIS A 12 -4.84 -14.68 5.21
N LEU A 13 -5.05 -15.68 4.36
CA LEU A 13 -4.00 -16.35 3.59
C LEU A 13 -3.93 -15.88 2.13
N ALA A 14 -4.86 -15.01 1.70
CA ALA A 14 -4.99 -14.57 0.31
C ALA A 14 -3.69 -13.99 -0.26
N TRP A 15 -2.94 -13.25 0.55
CA TRP A 15 -1.67 -12.62 0.17
C TRP A 15 -0.62 -13.64 -0.29
N LEU A 16 -0.62 -14.84 0.28
CA LEU A 16 0.40 -15.85 0.01
C LEU A 16 0.28 -16.38 -1.42
N SER A 17 -0.93 -16.48 -1.95
CA SER A 17 -1.18 -16.92 -3.33
C SER A 17 -0.48 -16.02 -4.34
N THR A 18 -0.68 -14.70 -4.22
CA THR A 18 -0.09 -13.69 -5.09
C THR A 18 1.42 -13.60 -4.89
N TRP A 19 1.88 -13.63 -3.63
CA TRP A 19 3.30 -13.56 -3.30
C TRP A 19 4.10 -14.73 -3.90
N LEU A 20 3.52 -15.93 -3.90
CA LEU A 20 4.11 -17.12 -4.53
C LEU A 20 4.16 -16.98 -6.06
N ARG A 21 3.06 -16.53 -6.69
CA ARG A 21 3.00 -16.32 -8.15
C ARG A 21 4.03 -15.31 -8.64
N GLU A 22 4.13 -14.16 -7.98
CA GLU A 22 5.08 -13.09 -8.36
C GLU A 22 6.53 -13.55 -8.30
N ARG A 23 6.84 -14.57 -7.48
CA ARG A 23 8.18 -15.13 -7.32
C ARG A 23 8.38 -16.46 -8.06
N GLY A 24 7.37 -16.95 -8.76
CA GLY A 24 7.43 -18.25 -9.44
C GLY A 24 7.67 -19.43 -8.49
N LEU A 25 7.20 -19.35 -7.25
CA LEU A 25 7.40 -20.37 -6.23
C LEU A 25 6.19 -21.32 -6.17
N SER A 26 6.43 -22.64 -6.21
CA SER A 26 5.41 -23.67 -5.98
C SER A 26 5.80 -24.54 -4.78
N PRO A 27 5.30 -24.24 -3.58
CA PRO A 27 5.76 -24.90 -2.35
C PRO A 27 4.98 -26.19 -2.02
N ALA A 28 4.31 -26.82 -3.01
CA ALA A 28 3.38 -27.95 -2.83
C ALA A 28 2.33 -27.73 -1.70
N ALA A 29 1.91 -26.47 -1.53
CA ALA A 29 0.94 -26.08 -0.51
C ALA A 29 -0.49 -26.20 -1.06
N THR A 30 -1.32 -26.99 -0.39
CA THR A 30 -2.73 -27.18 -0.71
C THR A 30 -3.63 -26.72 0.43
N CYS A 31 -4.79 -26.17 0.10
CA CYS A 31 -5.79 -25.75 1.07
C CYS A 31 -6.47 -26.95 1.74
N ARG A 32 -6.65 -26.88 3.07
CA ARG A 32 -7.41 -27.86 3.86
C ARG A 32 -8.83 -27.39 4.16
N SER A 33 -9.03 -26.09 4.25
CA SER A 33 -10.34 -25.44 4.40
C SER A 33 -10.33 -24.11 3.63
N PRO A 34 -11.49 -23.51 3.31
CA PRO A 34 -12.85 -24.05 3.44
C PRO A 34 -13.10 -25.23 2.48
N PRO A 35 -14.21 -26.01 2.64
CA PRO A 35 -14.53 -27.15 1.78
C PRO A 35 -14.54 -26.83 0.28
N ALA A 36 -14.93 -25.61 -0.09
CA ALA A 36 -14.93 -25.13 -1.47
C ALA A 36 -13.53 -25.04 -2.11
N LEU A 37 -12.47 -24.95 -1.29
CA LEU A 37 -11.08 -24.87 -1.73
C LEU A 37 -10.28 -26.12 -1.36
N LEU A 38 -10.92 -27.20 -0.90
CA LEU A 38 -10.22 -28.39 -0.44
C LEU A 38 -9.28 -28.96 -1.52
N ASN A 39 -8.02 -29.19 -1.15
CA ASN A 39 -6.92 -29.66 -2.00
C ASN A 39 -6.53 -28.72 -3.15
N ALA A 40 -7.07 -27.50 -3.21
CA ALA A 40 -6.66 -26.54 -4.23
C ALA A 40 -5.22 -26.07 -3.97
N GLU A 41 -4.42 -25.97 -5.04
CA GLU A 41 -3.05 -25.50 -4.97
C GLU A 41 -3.00 -23.99 -4.73
N LEU A 42 -2.35 -23.59 -3.62
CA LEU A 42 -2.45 -22.23 -3.11
C LEU A 42 -1.95 -21.16 -4.10
N HIS A 43 -0.90 -21.46 -4.87
CA HIS A 43 -0.33 -20.53 -5.84
C HIS A 43 -1.23 -20.31 -7.08
N GLN A 44 -2.19 -21.20 -7.35
CA GLN A 44 -3.09 -21.09 -8.50
C GLN A 44 -4.38 -20.32 -8.18
N LEU A 45 -4.69 -20.12 -6.91
CA LEU A 45 -5.93 -19.48 -6.46
C LEU A 45 -5.92 -17.96 -6.65
N ASP A 46 -6.98 -17.41 -7.24
CA ASP A 46 -7.19 -15.97 -7.27
C ASP A 46 -7.49 -15.41 -5.87
N VAL A 47 -7.08 -14.16 -5.62
CA VAL A 47 -7.30 -13.47 -4.32
C VAL A 47 -8.79 -13.45 -3.95
N ALA A 48 -9.70 -13.35 -4.92
CA ALA A 48 -11.14 -13.32 -4.69
C ALA A 48 -11.72 -14.67 -4.19
N ALA A 49 -10.97 -15.77 -4.34
CA ALA A 49 -11.37 -17.07 -3.81
C ALA A 49 -11.29 -17.13 -2.28
N PHE A 50 -10.42 -16.32 -1.68
CA PHE A 50 -10.17 -16.30 -0.24
C PHE A 50 -11.18 -15.38 0.45
N LYS A 51 -12.10 -15.97 1.21
CA LYS A 51 -13.17 -15.24 1.94
C LYS A 51 -13.01 -15.45 3.44
N CYS A 52 -13.43 -14.46 4.22
CA CYS A 52 -13.54 -14.60 5.68
C CYS A 52 -14.98 -14.48 6.15
N THR A 53 -15.31 -15.19 7.21
CA THR A 53 -16.50 -14.99 8.04
C THR A 53 -16.11 -14.25 9.32
N PRO A 54 -17.07 -13.71 10.11
CA PRO A 54 -16.78 -13.05 11.38
C PRO A 54 -16.07 -13.93 12.41
N GLU A 55 -16.15 -15.25 12.26
CA GLU A 55 -15.52 -16.24 13.13
C GLU A 55 -14.05 -16.50 12.77
N ASP A 56 -13.62 -16.14 11.56
CA ASP A 56 -12.25 -16.36 11.12
C ASP A 56 -11.28 -15.43 11.89
N VAL A 57 -10.30 -16.04 12.56
CA VAL A 57 -9.28 -15.33 13.33
C VAL A 57 -7.92 -15.58 12.69
N GLY A 58 -7.39 -14.55 12.02
CA GLY A 58 -6.03 -14.57 11.50
C GLY A 58 -4.96 -14.52 12.61
N CYS A 59 -3.71 -14.80 12.24
CA CYS A 59 -2.55 -14.69 13.14
C CYS A 59 -2.15 -13.23 13.48
N LEU A 60 -2.83 -12.24 12.88
CA LEU A 60 -2.59 -10.82 13.13
C LEU A 60 -3.55 -10.33 14.21
N SER A 61 -3.08 -9.46 15.12
CA SER A 61 -3.92 -8.85 16.15
C SER A 61 -5.17 -8.20 15.54
N ARG A 62 -6.32 -8.25 16.22
CA ARG A 62 -7.57 -7.61 15.76
C ARG A 62 -7.40 -6.10 15.53
N ASP A 63 -6.45 -5.47 16.22
CA ASP A 63 -6.12 -4.05 16.07
C ASP A 63 -5.05 -3.77 14.99
N TYR A 64 -4.61 -4.80 14.26
CA TYR A 64 -3.60 -4.66 13.22
C TYR A 64 -4.12 -3.85 12.03
N CYS A 65 -5.37 -4.05 11.61
CA CYS A 65 -5.92 -3.36 10.45
C CYS A 65 -6.83 -2.21 10.86
N PRO A 66 -6.68 -0.99 10.29
CA PRO A 66 -7.64 0.08 10.55
C PRO A 66 -9.05 -0.32 10.14
N ALA A 67 -10.06 0.04 10.95
CA ALA A 67 -11.45 -0.37 10.73
C ALA A 67 -12.04 0.07 9.37
N ALA A 68 -11.53 1.16 8.81
CA ALA A 68 -11.94 1.68 7.50
C ALA A 68 -11.18 1.03 6.32
N CYS A 69 -10.33 0.05 6.58
CA CYS A 69 -9.41 -0.54 5.61
C CYS A 69 -9.52 -2.07 5.59
N SER A 70 -9.06 -2.65 4.49
CA SER A 70 -8.80 -4.08 4.34
C SER A 70 -7.29 -4.31 4.25
N CYS A 71 -6.79 -5.26 5.03
CA CYS A 71 -5.36 -5.57 5.07
C CYS A 71 -5.12 -7.03 4.64
N ALA A 72 -4.17 -7.24 3.74
CA ALA A 72 -3.74 -8.56 3.29
C ALA A 72 -2.21 -8.64 3.36
N GLY A 73 -1.69 -9.39 4.33
CA GLY A 73 -0.26 -9.41 4.62
C GLY A 73 0.28 -8.02 4.99
N THR A 74 1.15 -7.46 4.15
CA THR A 74 1.74 -6.11 4.31
C THR A 74 1.06 -5.05 3.45
N VAL A 75 0.03 -5.42 2.69
CA VAL A 75 -0.73 -4.50 1.84
C VAL A 75 -1.94 -3.97 2.61
N VAL A 76 -2.11 -2.65 2.62
CA VAL A 76 -3.22 -1.97 3.29
C VAL A 76 -4.05 -1.20 2.26
N ARG A 77 -5.33 -1.55 2.14
CA ARG A 77 -6.28 -0.95 1.19
C ARG A 77 -7.38 -0.21 1.91
N CYS A 78 -7.44 1.10 1.71
CA CYS A 78 -8.37 2.02 2.36
C CYS A 78 -9.17 2.84 1.34
N ALA A 79 -9.35 2.32 0.13
CA ALA A 79 -10.00 3.03 -0.97
C ALA A 79 -11.48 3.28 -0.68
N ARG A 80 -12.02 4.43 -1.13
CA ARG A 80 -13.46 4.76 -1.05
C ARG A 80 -14.06 4.73 0.36
N ALA A 81 -13.22 4.94 1.38
CA ALA A 81 -13.63 4.92 2.78
C ALA A 81 -14.02 6.31 3.33
N ARG A 82 -14.13 7.33 2.46
CA ARG A 82 -14.45 8.73 2.80
C ARG A 82 -13.49 9.31 3.84
N LEU A 83 -12.23 8.89 3.81
CA LEU A 83 -11.21 9.33 4.75
C LEU A 83 -10.85 10.79 4.49
N GLN A 84 -10.90 11.62 5.53
CA GLN A 84 -10.44 13.02 5.46
C GLN A 84 -8.96 13.17 5.85
N ALA A 85 -8.40 12.15 6.49
CA ALA A 85 -7.01 12.05 6.91
C ALA A 85 -6.57 10.58 6.93
N LEU A 86 -5.26 10.34 7.02
CA LEU A 86 -4.73 8.98 7.17
C LEU A 86 -5.24 8.34 8.47
N PRO A 87 -5.57 7.03 8.48
CA PRO A 87 -5.94 6.32 9.69
C PRO A 87 -4.80 6.34 10.73
N PRO A 88 -5.09 6.50 12.03
CA PRO A 88 -4.07 6.69 13.07
C PRO A 88 -3.19 5.44 13.32
N ALA A 89 -3.67 4.25 12.97
CA ALA A 89 -3.02 2.99 13.30
C ALA A 89 -2.63 2.19 12.03
N LEU A 90 -1.76 2.76 11.19
CA LEU A 90 -1.21 2.03 10.05
C LEU A 90 -0.11 1.04 10.50
N PRO A 91 -0.15 -0.24 10.08
CA PRO A 91 0.86 -1.24 10.41
C PRO A 91 2.30 -0.79 10.09
N ARG A 92 3.23 -1.00 11.02
CA ARG A 92 4.66 -0.66 10.81
C ARG A 92 5.30 -1.39 9.62
N HIS A 93 4.80 -2.58 9.29
CA HIS A 93 5.31 -3.42 8.21
C HIS A 93 4.60 -3.20 6.87
N THR A 94 3.78 -2.16 6.73
CA THR A 94 3.09 -1.88 5.47
C THR A 94 4.10 -1.66 4.35
N SER A 95 3.94 -2.43 3.27
CA SER A 95 4.76 -2.38 2.05
C SER A 95 4.05 -1.61 0.93
N GLU A 96 2.72 -1.67 0.90
CA GLU A 96 1.88 -0.96 -0.06
C GLU A 96 0.67 -0.35 0.65
N LEU A 97 0.42 0.93 0.40
CA LEU A 97 -0.68 1.68 0.98
C LEU A 97 -1.53 2.31 -0.13
N TYR A 98 -2.79 1.90 -0.18
CA TYR A 98 -3.79 2.33 -1.17
C TYR A 98 -4.83 3.20 -0.46
N LEU A 99 -4.85 4.48 -0.77
CA LEU A 99 -5.74 5.49 -0.18
C LEU A 99 -6.54 6.25 -1.26
N GLU A 100 -6.68 5.64 -2.44
CA GLU A 100 -7.34 6.26 -3.58
C GLU A 100 -8.83 6.52 -3.35
N SER A 101 -9.37 7.54 -4.03
CA SER A 101 -10.80 7.88 -3.97
C SER A 101 -11.28 8.17 -2.54
N ASN A 102 -10.55 9.00 -1.82
CA ASN A 102 -10.91 9.49 -0.49
C ASN A 102 -11.02 11.04 -0.50
N GLU A 103 -11.11 11.65 0.68
CA GLU A 103 -11.25 13.08 0.86
C GLU A 103 -10.06 13.69 1.61
N ILE A 104 -8.88 13.07 1.48
CA ILE A 104 -7.67 13.47 2.20
C ILE A 104 -7.20 14.82 1.69
N THR A 105 -6.99 15.77 2.60
CA THR A 105 -6.60 17.16 2.26
C THR A 105 -5.11 17.44 2.49
N SER A 106 -4.48 16.69 3.39
CA SER A 106 -3.06 16.84 3.75
C SER A 106 -2.49 15.55 4.33
N ILE A 107 -1.16 15.46 4.34
CA ILE A 107 -0.41 14.32 4.90
C ILE A 107 0.75 14.88 5.72
N SER A 108 0.85 14.42 6.97
CA SER A 108 1.95 14.77 7.86
C SER A 108 3.02 13.68 7.90
N SER A 109 4.28 14.07 8.01
CA SER A 109 5.42 13.15 8.22
C SER A 109 5.21 12.27 9.45
N GLU A 110 4.60 12.80 10.51
CA GLU A 110 4.37 12.07 11.76
C GLU A 110 3.47 10.85 11.58
N GLN A 111 2.57 10.88 10.59
CA GLN A 111 1.61 9.80 10.31
C GLN A 111 2.21 8.65 9.49
N ILE A 112 3.34 8.88 8.80
CA ILE A 112 3.91 7.91 7.85
C ILE A 112 5.38 7.59 8.07
N ARG A 113 6.11 8.35 8.91
CA ARG A 113 7.56 8.16 9.13
C ARG A 113 7.93 6.75 9.62
N HIS A 114 7.04 6.05 10.30
CA HIS A 114 7.28 4.70 10.80
C HIS A 114 7.15 3.62 9.71
N LEU A 115 6.54 3.95 8.56
CA LEU A 115 6.31 3.05 7.43
C LEU A 115 7.58 2.86 6.58
N THR A 116 8.68 2.50 7.23
CA THR A 116 10.03 2.38 6.61
C THR A 116 10.14 1.30 5.53
N GLN A 117 9.15 0.39 5.46
CA GLN A 117 9.08 -0.67 4.45
C GLN A 117 8.19 -0.30 3.26
N LEU A 118 7.61 0.91 3.24
CA LEU A 118 6.69 1.31 2.19
C LEU A 118 7.42 1.44 0.85
N THR A 119 6.90 0.72 -0.15
CA THR A 119 7.40 0.70 -1.52
C THR A 119 6.43 1.36 -2.50
N ARG A 120 5.13 1.37 -2.17
CA ARG A 120 4.08 1.99 -2.96
C ARG A 120 3.13 2.79 -2.08
N LEU A 121 2.84 4.02 -2.51
CA LEU A 121 1.84 4.89 -1.91
C LEU A 121 0.92 5.45 -3.00
N ASP A 122 -0.35 5.09 -2.96
CA ASP A 122 -1.39 5.61 -3.86
C ASP A 122 -2.33 6.55 -3.10
N LEU A 123 -2.33 7.81 -3.50
CA LEU A 123 -3.14 8.90 -2.98
C LEU A 123 -4.00 9.53 -4.09
N SER A 124 -4.20 8.81 -5.20
CA SER A 124 -4.94 9.34 -6.33
C SER A 124 -6.40 9.66 -6.00
N ASN A 125 -6.99 10.63 -6.69
CA ASN A 125 -8.39 11.03 -6.46
C ASN A 125 -8.67 11.40 -5.00
N ASN A 126 -7.87 12.35 -4.47
CA ASN A 126 -8.05 12.94 -3.15
C ASN A 126 -8.19 14.47 -3.28
N LYS A 127 -8.16 15.20 -2.15
CA LYS A 127 -8.30 16.66 -2.11
C LYS A 127 -6.99 17.34 -1.69
N ILE A 128 -5.84 16.70 -1.90
CA ILE A 128 -4.55 17.19 -1.41
C ILE A 128 -4.16 18.44 -2.17
N SER A 129 -3.91 19.54 -1.46
CA SER A 129 -3.59 20.84 -2.06
C SER A 129 -2.10 21.21 -1.95
N VAL A 130 -1.40 20.62 -0.99
CA VAL A 130 0.02 20.87 -0.71
C VAL A 130 0.72 19.57 -0.33
N LEU A 131 1.91 19.34 -0.89
CA LEU A 131 2.89 18.39 -0.37
C LEU A 131 3.93 19.16 0.43
N SER A 132 3.87 19.06 1.75
CA SER A 132 4.77 19.78 2.65
C SER A 132 6.20 19.27 2.54
N ASN A 133 7.16 20.15 2.79
CA ASN A 133 8.56 19.79 2.90
C ASN A 133 8.78 18.62 3.90
N ASN A 134 9.63 17.69 3.51
CA ASN A 134 10.05 16.54 4.33
C ASN A 134 8.92 15.54 4.68
N THR A 135 7.72 15.65 4.11
CA THR A 135 6.61 14.71 4.37
C THR A 135 7.04 13.25 4.17
N PHE A 136 7.86 12.98 3.14
CA PHE A 136 8.29 11.62 2.78
C PHE A 136 9.76 11.29 3.10
N GLU A 137 10.47 12.13 3.88
CA GLU A 137 11.93 12.02 4.08
C GLU A 137 12.39 10.66 4.63
N GLY A 138 11.55 9.99 5.43
CA GLY A 138 11.84 8.67 6.00
C GLY A 138 11.53 7.47 5.07
N LEU A 139 10.85 7.68 3.95
CA LEU A 139 10.35 6.60 3.08
C LEU A 139 11.40 6.20 2.02
N THR A 140 12.58 5.83 2.50
CA THR A 140 13.75 5.56 1.64
C THR A 140 13.59 4.39 0.67
N LYS A 141 12.63 3.49 0.91
CA LYS A 141 12.28 2.35 0.05
C LYS A 141 11.15 2.64 -0.93
N LEU A 142 10.55 3.83 -0.89
CA LEU A 142 9.41 4.16 -1.74
C LEU A 142 9.85 4.19 -3.19
N SER A 143 9.24 3.34 -4.00
CA SER A 143 9.52 3.15 -5.42
C SER A 143 8.41 3.76 -6.29
N THR A 144 7.18 3.80 -5.79
CA THR A 144 6.03 4.37 -6.50
C THR A 144 5.24 5.31 -5.62
N LEU A 145 5.07 6.55 -6.08
CA LEU A 145 4.24 7.57 -5.46
C LEU A 145 3.23 8.09 -6.48
N ILE A 146 1.95 7.83 -6.22
CA ILE A 146 0.85 8.26 -7.09
C ILE A 146 0.06 9.32 -6.34
N VAL A 147 0.05 10.55 -6.86
CA VAL A 147 -0.67 11.71 -6.31
C VAL A 147 -1.53 12.38 -7.39
N SER A 148 -1.92 11.62 -8.42
CA SER A 148 -2.76 12.08 -9.53
C SER A 148 -4.15 12.50 -9.09
N TYR A 149 -4.80 13.36 -9.86
CA TYR A 149 -6.18 13.82 -9.59
C TYR A 149 -6.34 14.35 -8.16
N ASN A 150 -5.47 15.29 -7.79
CA ASN A 150 -5.53 16.04 -6.54
C ASN A 150 -5.60 17.55 -6.87
N ASN A 151 -5.51 18.40 -5.84
CA ASN A 151 -5.61 19.86 -5.98
C ASN A 151 -4.25 20.57 -5.83
N LEU A 152 -3.14 19.87 -6.12
CA LEU A 152 -1.81 20.43 -5.92
C LEU A 152 -1.62 21.64 -6.83
N ARG A 153 -1.21 22.78 -6.24
CA ARG A 153 -0.91 24.03 -6.97
C ARG A 153 0.58 24.26 -7.20
N CYS A 154 1.39 23.80 -6.26
CA CYS A 154 2.84 23.85 -6.36
C CYS A 154 3.48 22.67 -5.64
N VAL A 155 4.72 22.35 -6.00
CA VAL A 155 5.54 21.37 -5.29
C VAL A 155 6.74 22.09 -4.69
N GLN A 156 6.84 22.03 -3.36
CA GLN A 156 7.91 22.70 -2.60
C GLN A 156 9.25 21.98 -2.78
N ARG A 157 10.35 22.73 -2.64
CA ARG A 157 11.72 22.27 -2.88
C ARG A 157 12.09 20.97 -2.16
N ASP A 158 11.60 20.76 -0.94
CA ASP A 158 11.94 19.59 -0.12
C ASP A 158 10.73 18.62 0.03
N ALA A 159 9.67 18.78 -0.76
CA ALA A 159 8.48 17.94 -0.69
C ALA A 159 8.80 16.46 -0.99
N LEU A 160 9.76 16.20 -1.89
CA LEU A 160 10.18 14.87 -2.33
C LEU A 160 11.59 14.47 -1.82
N LYS A 161 12.09 15.19 -0.81
CA LYS A 161 13.40 14.93 -0.22
C LYS A 161 13.48 13.50 0.33
N GLY A 162 14.64 12.86 0.18
CA GLY A 162 14.89 11.51 0.73
C GLY A 162 14.38 10.33 -0.11
N LEU A 163 13.57 10.57 -1.15
CA LEU A 163 12.97 9.56 -2.03
C LEU A 163 13.97 8.98 -3.07
N LYS A 164 15.10 8.46 -2.59
CA LYS A 164 16.24 8.00 -3.42
C LYS A 164 15.93 6.80 -4.31
N GLN A 165 14.98 5.96 -3.90
CA GLN A 165 14.56 4.75 -4.62
C GLN A 165 13.31 4.98 -5.49
N LEU A 166 12.78 6.20 -5.55
CA LEU A 166 11.56 6.48 -6.29
C LEU A 166 11.80 6.30 -7.79
N ARG A 167 11.00 5.43 -8.41
CA ARG A 167 11.05 5.10 -9.84
C ARG A 167 9.90 5.68 -10.61
N VAL A 168 8.73 5.75 -9.98
CA VAL A 168 7.49 6.24 -10.57
C VAL A 168 6.91 7.32 -9.67
N LEU A 169 6.82 8.53 -10.21
CA LEU A 169 6.05 9.62 -9.65
C LEU A 169 4.91 9.91 -10.61
N SER A 170 3.70 10.12 -10.09
CA SER A 170 2.54 10.45 -10.94
C SER A 170 1.83 11.66 -10.36
N LEU A 171 1.90 12.79 -11.07
CA LEU A 171 1.35 14.09 -10.68
C LEU A 171 0.23 14.58 -11.61
N HIS A 172 -0.17 13.79 -12.61
CA HIS A 172 -1.15 14.23 -13.61
C HIS A 172 -2.54 14.53 -13.00
N GLY A 173 -3.32 15.38 -13.68
CA GLY A 173 -4.64 15.75 -13.18
C GLY A 173 -4.63 16.61 -11.91
N ASN A 174 -3.51 17.26 -11.60
CA ASN A 174 -3.42 18.33 -10.60
C ASN A 174 -3.52 19.71 -11.25
N ASN A 175 -3.47 20.78 -10.44
CA ASN A 175 -3.47 22.17 -10.88
C ASN A 175 -2.10 22.85 -10.68
N ILE A 176 -1.01 22.12 -10.96
CA ILE A 176 0.35 22.55 -10.66
C ILE A 176 0.76 23.64 -11.65
N SER A 177 0.97 24.86 -11.16
CA SER A 177 1.48 25.99 -11.96
C SER A 177 2.99 26.21 -11.79
N MET A 178 3.58 25.70 -10.71
CA MET A 178 4.99 25.92 -10.39
C MET A 178 5.62 24.73 -9.66
N LEU A 179 6.86 24.40 -10.06
CA LEU A 179 7.75 23.48 -9.35
C LEU A 179 8.96 24.27 -8.87
N ALA A 180 9.29 24.18 -7.58
CA ALA A 180 10.48 24.85 -7.07
C ALA A 180 11.77 24.22 -7.63
N ASP A 181 12.82 25.02 -7.75
CA ASP A 181 14.13 24.50 -8.15
C ASP A 181 14.65 23.47 -7.13
N GLY A 182 15.19 22.37 -7.63
CA GLY A 182 15.72 21.28 -6.81
C GLY A 182 14.67 20.33 -6.20
N VAL A 183 13.39 20.39 -6.59
CA VAL A 183 12.34 19.43 -6.17
C VAL A 183 12.75 17.98 -6.44
N PHE A 184 13.43 17.72 -7.56
CA PHE A 184 13.79 16.37 -7.99
C PHE A 184 15.23 15.95 -7.63
N ARG A 185 15.97 16.76 -6.87
CA ARG A 185 17.42 16.58 -6.65
C ARG A 185 17.83 15.22 -6.05
N ASP A 186 16.95 14.65 -5.21
CA ASP A 186 17.20 13.38 -4.51
C ASP A 186 16.66 12.17 -5.27
N LEU A 187 15.89 12.36 -6.35
CA LEU A 187 15.21 11.31 -7.11
C LEU A 187 16.18 10.59 -8.07
N LYS A 188 17.19 9.94 -7.53
CA LYS A 188 18.29 9.30 -8.27
C LYS A 188 17.85 8.12 -9.14
N SER A 189 16.72 7.49 -8.82
CA SER A 189 16.23 6.26 -9.47
C SER A 189 15.01 6.50 -10.36
N ILE A 190 14.62 7.77 -10.59
CA ILE A 190 13.39 8.11 -11.29
C ILE A 190 13.44 7.64 -12.74
N SER A 191 12.34 7.04 -13.20
CA SER A 191 12.21 6.53 -14.57
C SER A 191 10.97 7.09 -15.26
N HIS A 192 9.92 7.41 -14.50
CA HIS A 192 8.65 7.93 -15.00
C HIS A 192 8.15 9.03 -14.05
N VAL A 193 7.71 10.15 -14.63
CA VAL A 193 7.14 11.34 -13.95
C VAL A 193 5.88 11.79 -14.67
#